data_AF-J9FC54-F1
#
_entry.id   AF-J9FC54-F1
#
_cell.length_a   1.000
_cell.length_b   1.000
_cell.length_c   1.000
_cell.angle_alpha   90.00
_cell.angle_beta   90.00
_cell.angle_gamma   90.00
#
_symmetry.space_group_name_H-M   'P 1'
#
loop_
_entity.id
_entity.type
_entity.pdbx_description
1 polymer ?
#
loop_
_entity_poly.entity_id
_entity_poly.type
_entity_poly.pdbx_seq_one_letter_code
_entity_poly.pdbx_strand_id
1 'polypeptide(L)'
;AMIFNLREKRLQIVTGDTDATYSGEAMGAAIKELTELEKEYMTLFTGYSEFQNQTMRFDVVPQRDRESQMYVAFRLSDNAGLLPADNISGKPVVLEIVPEQIAKPVLNKKASKGNKVESVVYRIPAACTVKLLSGTNVLLQSRLQIYQLGEESTMPVNVKVK
;
A
#
# COMPACT_ATOMS: atom_id res chain seq x y z
N ALA A 1 -31.71 26.40 -19.96
CA ALA A 1 -31.44 27.35 -21.06
C ALA A 1 -29.96 27.37 -21.47
N MET A 2 -29.03 27.58 -20.53
CA MET A 2 -27.60 27.80 -20.86
C MET A 2 -26.88 26.62 -21.55
N ILE A 3 -27.15 25.37 -21.15
CA ILE A 3 -26.58 24.16 -21.79
C ILE A 3 -27.03 24.01 -23.25
N PHE A 4 -28.30 24.28 -23.54
CA PHE A 4 -28.82 24.23 -24.91
C PHE A 4 -28.16 25.30 -25.79
N ASN A 5 -27.97 26.51 -25.27
CA ASN A 5 -27.25 27.57 -25.98
C ASN A 5 -25.78 27.18 -26.27
N LEU A 6 -25.11 26.48 -25.36
CA LEU A 6 -23.75 25.98 -25.59
C LEU A 6 -23.72 24.91 -26.70
N ARG A 7 -24.71 24.02 -26.74
CA ARG A 7 -24.83 23.00 -27.80
C ARG A 7 -25.13 23.62 -29.16
N GLU A 8 -26.00 24.62 -29.21
CA GLU A 8 -26.29 25.38 -30.45
C GLU A 8 -25.04 26.09 -30.97
N LYS A 9 -24.29 26.77 -30.10
CA LYS A 9 -23.02 27.43 -30.47
C LYS A 9 -21.97 26.44 -30.96
N ARG A 10 -21.85 25.25 -30.33
CA ARG A 10 -20.96 24.19 -30.80
C ARG A 10 -21.37 23.71 -32.19
N LEU A 11 -22.67 23.56 -32.44
CA LEU A 11 -23.20 23.12 -33.72
C LEU A 11 -22.92 24.17 -34.81
N GLN A 12 -23.15 25.45 -34.53
CA GLN A 12 -22.83 26.57 -35.43
C GLN A 12 -21.35 26.59 -35.83
N ILE A 13 -20.44 26.42 -34.87
CA ILE A 13 -18.99 26.35 -35.14
C ILE A 13 -18.68 25.16 -36.05
N VAL A 14 -19.22 23.97 -35.75
CA VAL A 14 -18.97 22.75 -36.55
C VAL A 14 -19.53 22.85 -37.95
N THR A 15 -20.70 23.47 -38.13
CA THR A 15 -21.31 23.67 -39.45
C THR A 15 -20.69 24.83 -40.24
N GLY A 16 -19.74 25.57 -39.64
CA GLY A 16 -19.10 26.73 -40.26
C GLY A 16 -20.04 27.93 -40.41
N ASP A 17 -21.17 27.91 -39.69
CA ASP A 17 -22.21 28.95 -39.74
C ASP A 17 -21.91 30.02 -38.69
N THR A 18 -20.67 30.51 -38.72
CA THR A 18 -20.13 31.48 -37.76
C THR A 18 -19.57 32.68 -38.47
N ASP A 19 -19.86 33.87 -37.94
CA ASP A 19 -19.33 35.16 -38.43
C ASP A 19 -17.79 35.29 -38.37
N ALA A 20 -17.10 34.35 -37.72
CA ALA A 20 -15.65 34.32 -37.59
C ALA A 20 -15.03 33.15 -38.36
N THR A 21 -14.03 33.44 -39.19
CA THR A 21 -13.15 32.43 -39.77
C THR A 21 -12.20 31.90 -38.70
N TYR A 22 -12.56 30.80 -38.04
CA TYR A 22 -11.67 30.11 -37.13
C TYR A 22 -10.57 29.37 -37.92
N SER A 23 -9.31 29.56 -37.55
CA SER A 23 -8.24 28.65 -37.98
C SER A 23 -8.48 27.27 -37.35
N GLY A 24 -8.01 26.20 -37.98
CA GLY A 24 -8.26 24.82 -37.50
C GLY A 24 -7.86 24.59 -36.02
N GLU A 25 -6.78 25.23 -35.56
CA GLU A 25 -6.35 25.17 -34.15
C GLU A 25 -7.26 25.99 -33.22
N ALA A 26 -7.71 27.18 -33.65
CA ALA A 26 -8.62 28.02 -32.86
C ALA A 26 -10.02 27.39 -32.72
N MET A 27 -10.49 26.69 -33.76
CA MET A 27 -11.74 25.94 -33.72
C MET A 27 -11.69 24.80 -32.70
N GLY A 28 -10.59 24.05 -32.68
CA GLY A 28 -10.39 22.96 -31.73
C GLY A 28 -10.36 23.43 -30.28
N ALA A 29 -9.68 24.55 -30.00
CA ALA A 29 -9.64 25.17 -28.68
C ALA A 29 -11.04 25.65 -28.22
N ALA A 30 -11.77 26.35 -29.10
CA ALA A 30 -13.11 26.85 -28.80
C ALA A 30 -14.12 25.72 -28.52
N ILE A 31 -14.09 24.63 -29.31
CA ILE A 31 -14.95 23.47 -29.09
C ILE A 31 -14.60 22.78 -27.76
N LYS A 32 -13.32 22.69 -27.41
CA LYS A 32 -12.87 22.11 -26.15
C LYS A 32 -13.40 22.91 -24.96
N GLU A 33 -13.25 24.23 -24.95
CA GLU A 33 -13.77 25.09 -23.89
C GLU A 33 -15.30 25.00 -23.76
N LEU A 34 -16.03 25.05 -24.89
CA LEU A 34 -17.50 24.88 -24.87
C LEU A 34 -17.92 23.52 -24.29
N THR A 35 -17.14 22.47 -24.57
CA THR A 35 -17.40 21.12 -24.05
C THR A 35 -17.08 21.01 -22.56
N GLU A 36 -16.01 21.66 -22.09
CA GLU A 36 -15.67 21.74 -20.66
C GLU A 36 -16.74 22.51 -19.87
N LEU A 37 -17.18 23.68 -20.38
CA LEU A 37 -18.28 24.45 -19.79
C LEU A 37 -19.59 23.66 -19.78
N GLU A 38 -19.95 23.00 -20.88
CA GLU A 38 -21.12 22.13 -20.94
C GLU A 38 -21.05 21.06 -19.84
N LYS A 39 -19.88 20.41 -19.69
CA LYS A 39 -19.65 19.38 -18.68
C LYS A 39 -19.79 19.93 -17.26
N GLU A 40 -19.24 21.10 -16.96
CA GLU A 40 -19.36 21.76 -15.65
C GLU A 40 -20.81 22.15 -15.33
N TYR A 41 -21.56 22.68 -16.29
CA TYR A 41 -22.98 22.93 -16.07
C TYR A 41 -23.78 21.64 -15.90
N MET A 42 -23.40 20.56 -16.57
CA MET A 42 -24.03 19.25 -16.41
C MET A 42 -23.75 18.63 -15.03
N THR A 43 -22.56 18.82 -14.43
CA THR A 43 -22.27 18.29 -13.09
C THR A 43 -23.12 18.93 -12.00
N LEU A 44 -23.61 20.17 -12.17
CA LEU A 44 -24.59 20.78 -11.27
C LEU A 44 -25.92 20.01 -11.23
N PHE A 45 -26.26 19.28 -12.29
CA PHE A 45 -27.49 18.49 -12.37
C PHE A 45 -27.26 17.01 -12.01
N THR A 46 -26.17 16.42 -12.49
CA THR A 46 -25.90 14.98 -12.25
C THR A 46 -25.12 14.72 -10.97
N GLY A 47 -24.60 15.76 -10.33
CA GLY A 47 -23.57 15.65 -9.32
C GLY A 47 -22.19 15.38 -9.94
N TYR A 48 -21.17 15.45 -9.09
CA TYR A 48 -19.80 15.02 -9.41
C TYR A 48 -19.35 13.98 -8.40
N SER A 49 -18.36 13.17 -8.79
CA SER A 49 -17.67 12.26 -7.88
C SER A 49 -16.19 12.61 -7.89
N GLU A 50 -15.63 12.81 -6.71
CA GLU A 50 -14.21 13.04 -6.52
C GLU A 50 -13.57 11.77 -5.97
N PHE A 51 -12.43 11.38 -6.56
CA PHE A 51 -11.63 10.26 -6.10
C PHE A 51 -10.31 10.80 -5.57
N GLN A 52 -10.02 10.51 -4.31
CA GLN A 52 -8.75 10.88 -3.69
C GLN A 52 -7.94 9.63 -3.37
N ASN A 53 -6.66 9.64 -3.76
CA ASN A 53 -5.73 8.59 -3.37
C ASN A 53 -5.06 8.97 -2.04
N GLN A 54 -5.19 8.10 -1.03
CA GLN A 54 -4.53 8.25 0.26
C GLN A 54 -3.48 7.15 0.44
N THR A 55 -2.28 7.53 0.91
CA THR A 55 -1.19 6.60 1.21
C THR A 55 -0.77 6.77 2.65
N MET A 56 -0.76 5.70 3.42
CA MET A 56 -0.32 5.69 4.82
C MET A 56 0.64 4.53 5.07
N ARG A 57 1.59 4.72 5.98
CA ARG A 57 2.55 3.69 6.40
C ARG A 57 2.23 3.24 7.81
N PHE A 58 2.25 1.93 8.01
CA PHE A 58 1.99 1.30 9.29
C PHE A 58 3.13 0.34 9.62
N ASP A 59 3.62 0.43 10.85
CA ASP A 59 4.71 -0.41 11.32
C ASP A 59 4.15 -1.54 12.19
N VAL A 60 4.53 -2.77 11.85
CA VAL A 60 4.17 -3.97 12.62
C VAL A 60 5.45 -4.65 13.04
N VAL A 61 5.68 -4.74 14.36
CA VAL A 61 6.84 -5.42 14.94
C VAL A 61 6.42 -6.78 15.46
N PRO A 62 6.82 -7.90 14.80
CA PRO A 62 6.50 -9.23 15.29
C PRO A 62 7.24 -9.52 16.60
N GLN A 63 6.55 -10.22 17.50
CA GLN A 63 7.03 -10.60 18.82
C GLN A 63 7.08 -12.12 18.91
N ARG A 64 8.18 -12.68 19.39
CA ARG A 64 8.36 -14.14 19.52
C ARG A 64 7.37 -14.81 20.48
N ASP A 65 6.89 -14.06 21.48
CA ASP A 65 6.05 -14.58 22.56
C ASP A 65 4.59 -14.84 22.14
N ARG A 66 4.21 -14.41 20.93
CA ARG A 66 2.85 -14.57 20.41
C ARG A 66 2.72 -15.90 19.66
N GLU A 67 1.88 -16.81 20.15
CA GLU A 67 1.63 -18.11 19.50
C GLU A 67 1.04 -17.94 18.09
N SER A 68 0.03 -17.10 17.98
CA SER A 68 -0.55 -16.72 16.68
C SER A 68 0.09 -15.41 16.22
N GLN A 69 1.01 -15.49 15.26
CA GLN A 69 1.72 -14.37 14.64
C GLN A 69 0.79 -13.53 13.72
N MET A 70 -0.40 -13.21 14.23
CA MET A 70 -1.42 -12.41 13.58
C MET A 70 -1.45 -11.01 14.21
N TYR A 71 -1.33 -9.99 13.36
CA TYR A 71 -1.28 -8.59 13.77
C TYR A 71 -2.33 -7.80 13.00
N VAL A 72 -3.02 -6.87 13.65
CA VAL A 72 -3.85 -5.91 12.91
C VAL A 72 -2.91 -4.86 12.34
N ALA A 73 -2.75 -4.80 11.02
CA ALA A 73 -1.88 -3.81 10.38
C ALA A 73 -2.56 -2.44 10.34
N PHE A 74 -3.80 -2.42 9.87
CA PHE A 74 -4.64 -1.22 9.80
C PHE A 74 -6.12 -1.62 9.71
N ARG A 75 -7.00 -0.63 9.79
CA ARG A 75 -8.44 -0.79 9.55
C ARG A 75 -8.89 0.07 8.39
N LEU A 76 -9.93 -0.40 7.71
CA LEU A 76 -10.58 0.34 6.63
C LEU A 76 -12.00 0.69 7.05
N SER A 77 -12.30 1.97 7.11
CA SER A 77 -13.63 2.52 7.36
C SER A 77 -14.19 3.12 6.08
N ASP A 78 -15.47 2.88 5.81
CA ASP A 78 -16.15 3.40 4.63
C ASP A 78 -16.25 4.95 4.66
N ASN A 79 -16.22 5.55 5.84
CA ASN A 79 -16.35 7.00 6.01
C ASN A 79 -15.01 7.72 6.26
N ALA A 80 -14.07 7.07 6.97
CA ALA A 80 -12.79 7.68 7.35
C ALA A 80 -11.59 7.14 6.56
N GLY A 81 -11.79 6.15 5.67
CA GLY A 81 -10.73 5.55 4.87
C GLY A 81 -9.77 4.69 5.71
N LEU A 82 -8.47 4.93 5.56
CA LEU A 82 -7.42 4.18 6.26
C LEU A 82 -7.29 4.64 7.71
N LEU A 83 -7.43 3.71 8.65
CA LEU A 83 -7.35 3.95 10.09
C LEU A 83 -6.23 3.10 10.74
N PRO A 84 -5.59 3.60 11.81
CA PRO A 84 -4.58 2.84 12.54
C PRO A 84 -5.18 1.63 13.27
N ALA A 85 -4.31 0.69 13.62
CA ALA A 85 -4.65 -0.55 14.33
C ALA A 85 -5.25 -0.35 15.73
N ASP A 86 -5.18 0.86 16.31
CA ASP A 86 -5.76 1.16 17.63
C ASP A 86 -7.23 1.60 17.55
N ASN A 87 -7.65 2.16 16.41
CA ASN A 87 -9.00 2.66 16.26
C ASN A 87 -9.95 1.50 15.96
N ILE A 88 -10.95 1.23 16.80
CA ILE A 88 -11.85 0.07 16.66
C ILE A 88 -12.86 0.26 15.51
N SER A 89 -12.98 1.47 14.98
CA SER A 89 -13.87 1.77 13.86
C SER A 89 -13.33 1.19 12.55
N GLY A 90 -14.16 0.43 11.83
CA GLY A 90 -13.83 -0.12 10.52
C GLY A 90 -13.42 -1.60 10.52
N LYS A 91 -13.28 -2.15 9.31
CA LYS A 91 -12.95 -3.55 9.06
C LYS A 91 -11.45 -3.78 9.24
N PRO A 92 -11.01 -4.74 10.06
CA PRO A 92 -9.60 -4.99 10.29
C PRO A 92 -8.94 -5.69 9.10
N VAL A 93 -7.77 -5.18 8.74
CA VAL A 93 -6.85 -5.82 7.82
C VAL A 93 -5.74 -6.46 8.65
N VAL A 94 -5.68 -7.78 8.59
CA VAL A 94 -4.81 -8.60 9.44
C VAL A 94 -3.59 -9.04 8.65
N LEU A 95 -2.42 -8.85 9.24
CA LEU A 95 -1.15 -9.37 8.76
C LEU A 95 -0.84 -10.67 9.51
N GLU A 96 -0.86 -11.78 8.78
CA GLU A 96 -0.45 -13.09 9.26
C GLU A 96 0.99 -13.35 8.83
N ILE A 97 1.85 -13.70 9.79
CA ILE A 97 3.27 -13.98 9.56
C ILE A 97 3.55 -15.44 9.92
N VAL A 98 3.74 -16.29 8.92
CA VAL A 98 4.02 -17.72 9.15
C VAL A 98 5.52 -17.99 8.96
N PRO A 99 6.28 -18.32 10.02
CA PRO A 99 7.68 -18.70 9.90
C PRO A 99 7.80 -20.06 9.21
N GLU A 100 8.68 -20.14 8.23
CA GLU A 100 8.98 -21.39 7.52
C GLU A 100 9.95 -22.22 8.36
N GLN A 101 9.60 -23.48 8.63
CA GLN A 101 10.49 -24.38 9.35
C GLN A 101 11.58 -24.90 8.40
N ILE A 102 12.69 -24.17 8.33
CA ILE A 102 13.89 -24.67 7.68
C ILE A 102 14.55 -25.66 8.63
N ALA A 103 14.74 -26.91 8.18
CA ALA A 103 15.45 -27.93 8.93
C ALA A 103 16.87 -27.43 9.27
N LYS A 104 17.16 -27.30 10.56
CA LYS A 104 18.46 -26.81 11.04
C LYS A 104 19.45 -27.97 11.09
N PRO A 105 20.69 -27.80 10.65
CA PRO A 105 21.76 -28.70 11.05
C PRO A 105 21.92 -28.60 12.56
N VAL A 106 21.95 -29.75 13.25
CA VAL A 106 22.18 -29.84 14.69
C VAL A 106 23.59 -29.31 15.00
N LEU A 107 23.72 -28.01 15.23
CA LEU A 107 24.93 -27.45 15.81
C LEU A 107 24.95 -27.90 17.27
N ASN A 108 25.69 -28.98 17.53
CA ASN A 108 25.98 -29.50 18.85
C ASN A 108 26.43 -28.34 19.76
N LYS A 109 25.55 -27.92 20.67
CA LYS A 109 25.88 -27.02 21.78
C LYS A 109 26.79 -27.75 22.78
N LYS A 110 28.01 -28.11 22.38
CA LYS A 110 29.11 -28.34 23.31
C LYS A 110 29.78 -26.99 23.56
N ALA A 111 29.08 -26.14 24.31
CA ALA A 111 29.73 -25.02 24.97
C ALA A 111 30.66 -25.63 26.04
N SER A 112 31.96 -25.60 25.81
CA SER A 112 32.93 -25.88 26.86
C SER A 112 32.74 -24.82 27.95
N LYS A 113 32.18 -25.21 29.09
CA LYS A 113 32.33 -24.49 30.36
C LYS A 113 33.84 -24.28 30.57
N GLY A 114 34.35 -23.07 30.36
CA GLY A 114 35.79 -22.86 30.51
C GLY A 114 36.24 -21.42 30.44
N ASN A 115 35.97 -20.70 29.36
CA ASN A 115 36.60 -19.38 29.16
C ASN A 115 35.55 -18.31 28.83
N LYS A 116 35.67 -17.15 29.48
CA LYS A 116 35.07 -15.87 29.03
C LYS A 116 35.67 -15.53 27.67
N VAL A 117 35.19 -16.20 26.62
CA VAL A 117 35.51 -15.83 25.24
C VAL A 117 34.58 -14.68 24.92
N GLU A 118 35.17 -13.52 24.64
CA GLU A 118 34.45 -12.37 24.07
C GLU A 118 33.72 -12.89 22.82
N SER A 119 32.40 -12.83 22.82
CA SER A 119 31.57 -13.42 21.77
C SER A 119 30.59 -12.39 21.24
N VAL A 120 30.48 -12.32 19.92
CA VAL A 120 29.52 -11.43 19.24
C VAL A 120 28.22 -12.21 19.06
N VAL A 121 27.14 -11.62 19.55
CA VAL A 121 25.78 -12.13 19.36
C VAL A 121 25.21 -11.55 18.07
N TYR A 122 24.74 -12.39 17.16
CA TYR A 122 24.06 -11.97 15.93
C TYR A 122 22.75 -12.75 15.74
N ARG A 123 21.85 -12.22 14.92
CA ARG A 123 20.56 -12.84 14.60
C ARG A 123 20.53 -13.37 13.18
N ILE A 124 20.24 -14.66 13.03
CA ILE A 124 19.95 -15.27 11.74
C ILE A 124 18.46 -15.04 11.46
N PRO A 125 18.08 -14.37 10.35
CA PRO A 125 16.68 -14.10 10.08
C PRO A 125 15.90 -15.39 9.75
N ALA A 126 14.65 -15.44 10.17
CA ALA A 126 13.73 -16.50 9.75
C ALA A 126 13.11 -16.13 8.40
N ALA A 127 13.05 -17.08 7.46
CA ALA A 127 12.21 -16.93 6.28
C ALA A 127 10.74 -17.05 6.71
N CYS A 128 9.92 -16.05 6.41
CA CYS A 128 8.52 -16.01 6.79
C CYS A 128 7.65 -15.74 5.56
N THR A 129 6.52 -16.43 5.48
CA THR A 129 5.45 -16.10 4.53
C THR A 129 4.53 -15.09 5.21
N VAL A 130 4.46 -13.88 4.66
CA VAL A 130 3.62 -12.80 5.15
C VAL A 130 2.38 -12.70 4.26
N LYS A 131 1.21 -12.82 4.88
CA LYS A 131 -0.10 -12.70 4.22
C LYS A 131 -0.86 -11.53 4.81
N LEU A 132 -1.44 -10.72 3.94
CA LEU A 132 -2.28 -9.59 4.32
C LEU A 132 -3.72 -9.94 3.96
N LEU A 133 -4.57 -10.01 4.97
CA LEU A 133 -5.92 -10.53 4.93
C LEU A 133 -6.92 -9.41 5.23
N SER A 134 -7.97 -9.29 4.42
CA SER A 134 -9.13 -8.45 4.71
C SER A 134 -10.36 -9.33 4.82
N GLY A 135 -10.77 -9.64 6.05
CA GLY A 135 -11.80 -10.65 6.32
C GLY A 135 -11.38 -12.02 5.79
N THR A 136 -12.07 -12.50 4.75
CA THR A 136 -11.79 -13.79 4.08
C THR A 136 -10.84 -13.68 2.89
N ASN A 137 -10.56 -12.46 2.41
CA ASN A 137 -9.80 -12.27 1.17
C ASN A 137 -8.32 -12.03 1.46
N VAL A 138 -7.43 -12.74 0.75
CA VAL A 138 -5.99 -12.49 0.76
C VAL A 138 -5.70 -11.36 -0.23
N LEU A 139 -5.26 -10.21 0.29
CA LEU A 139 -4.89 -9.04 -0.52
C LEU A 139 -3.46 -9.14 -1.04
N LEU A 140 -2.55 -9.65 -0.21
CA LEU A 140 -1.14 -9.77 -0.55
C LEU A 140 -0.56 -11.04 0.10
N GLN A 141 0.32 -11.72 -0.61
CA GLN A 141 1.16 -12.78 -0.07
C GLN A 141 2.58 -12.59 -0.58
N SER A 142 3.55 -12.54 0.33
CA SER A 142 4.96 -12.40 0.00
C SER A 142 5.85 -13.18 0.96
N ARG A 143 7.08 -13.51 0.54
CA ARG A 143 8.07 -14.19 1.35
C ARG A 143 9.14 -13.18 1.78
N LEU A 144 9.29 -12.98 3.08
CA LEU A 144 10.19 -11.98 3.67
C LEU A 144 11.07 -12.60 4.76
N GLN A 145 12.27 -12.05 4.94
CA GLN A 145 13.18 -12.45 6.02
C GLN A 145 12.96 -11.56 7.24
N ILE A 146 12.62 -12.15 8.38
CA ILE A 146 12.28 -11.41 9.61
C ILE A 146 13.27 -11.80 10.72
N TYR A 147 14.01 -10.82 11.22
CA TYR A 147 15.04 -11.02 12.24
C TYR A 147 14.46 -11.27 13.64
N GLN A 148 13.31 -10.66 13.94
CA GLN A 148 12.63 -10.79 15.23
C GLN A 148 12.18 -12.22 15.48
N LEU A 149 11.77 -12.96 14.45
CA LEU A 149 11.40 -14.39 14.54
C LEU A 149 12.58 -15.33 14.26
N GLY A 150 13.76 -14.78 14.03
CA GLY A 150 15.00 -15.51 13.78
C GLY A 150 15.57 -16.20 15.03
N GLU A 151 16.80 -16.70 14.92
CA GLU A 151 17.55 -17.26 16.04
C GLU A 151 18.73 -16.38 16.42
N GLU A 152 19.06 -16.36 17.72
CA GLU A 152 20.29 -15.75 18.20
C GLU A 152 21.42 -16.77 18.19
N SER A 153 22.49 -16.44 17.48
CA SER A 153 23.70 -17.25 17.36
C SER A 153 24.89 -16.46 17.89
N THR A 154 25.89 -17.16 18.40
CA THR A 154 27.09 -16.55 18.97
C THR A 154 28.32 -16.99 18.19
N MET A 155 29.20 -16.03 17.89
CA MET A 155 30.49 -16.28 17.27
C MET A 155 31.62 -15.83 18.20
N PRO A 156 32.65 -16.65 18.45
CA PRO A 156 33.79 -16.25 19.25
C PRO A 156 34.65 -15.21 18.51
N VAL A 157 35.10 -14.16 19.20
CA VAL A 157 35.88 -13.03 18.64
C VAL A 157 37.33 -13.42 18.33
N ASN A 158 37.85 -14.52 18.89
CA ASN A 158 39.22 -14.99 18.67
C ASN A 158 39.44 -15.75 17.35
N VAL A 159 38.77 -15.36 16.27
CA VAL A 159 39.06 -15.89 14.93
C VAL A 159 39.95 -14.87 14.22
N LYS A 160 41.27 -15.14 14.19
CA LYS A 160 42.17 -14.48 13.23
C LYS A 160 41.69 -14.87 11.83
N VAL A 161 40.93 -13.99 11.18
CA VAL A 161 40.61 -14.13 9.76
C VAL A 161 41.91 -13.90 9.00
N LYS A 162 42.38 -14.94 8.31
CA LYS A 162 43.58 -14.92 7.49
C LYS A 162 43.20 -14.64 6.04
#